data_AF-A0A512NEJ3-F1
#
_entry.id   AF-A0A512NEJ3-F1
#
_cell.length_a   1.000
_cell.length_b   1.000
_cell.length_c   1.000
_cell.angle_alpha   90.00
_cell.angle_beta   90.00
_cell.angle_gamma   90.00
#
_symmetry.space_group_name_H-M   'P 1'
#
loop_
_entity.id
_entity.type
_entity.pdbx_description
1 polymer ?
#
loop_
_entity_poly.entity_id
_entity_poly.type
_entity_poly.pdbx_seq_one_letter_code
_entity_poly.pdbx_strand_id
1 'polypeptide(L)'
;MTDPATVIRSILKEADELICRRLRESRLNVSHILAVVTPDRRVVLHTNASPDVLRWFGEDLKSIAQDITAPTTPGTIAPKLGDTTAPKSGGPTRH
;
A
#
# COMPACT_ATOMS: atom_id res chain seq x y z
N MET A 1 -21.29 -28.73 -3.10
CA MET A 1 -20.82 -27.63 -2.23
C MET A 1 -19.82 -26.81 -3.02
N THR A 2 -19.98 -25.49 -3.06
CA THR A 2 -19.05 -24.60 -3.79
C THR A 2 -17.74 -24.50 -3.00
N ASP A 3 -16.61 -24.65 -3.69
CA ASP A 3 -15.29 -24.49 -3.09
C ASP A 3 -15.13 -23.06 -2.50
N PRO A 4 -14.71 -22.91 -1.22
CA PRO A 4 -14.54 -21.61 -0.59
C PRO A 4 -13.65 -20.63 -1.37
N ALA A 5 -12.59 -21.12 -2.03
CA ALA A 5 -11.74 -20.25 -2.84
C ALA A 5 -12.49 -19.69 -4.05
N THR A 6 -13.42 -20.46 -4.63
CA THR A 6 -14.29 -19.99 -5.72
C THR A 6 -15.23 -18.87 -5.24
N VAL A 7 -15.82 -18.99 -4.05
CA VAL A 7 -16.66 -17.92 -3.47
C VAL A 7 -15.83 -16.66 -3.23
N ILE A 8 -14.64 -16.80 -2.63
CA ILE A 8 -13.74 -15.67 -2.38
C ILE A 8 -13.30 -15.00 -3.69
N ARG A 9 -12.99 -15.75 -4.74
CA ARG A 9 -12.67 -15.19 -6.07
C ARG A 9 -13.80 -14.35 -6.63
N SER A 10 -15.06 -14.78 -6.46
CA SER A 10 -16.22 -13.99 -6.90
C SER A 10 -16.29 -12.66 -6.16
N ILE A 11 -16.15 -12.68 -4.83
CA ILE A 11 -16.14 -11.47 -4.00
C ILE A 11 -15.00 -10.53 -4.40
N LEU A 12 -13.81 -11.08 -4.64
CA LEU A 12 -12.66 -10.29 -5.08
C LEU A 12 -12.89 -9.64 -6.45
N LYS A 13 -13.58 -10.33 -7.37
CA LYS A 13 -13.94 -9.77 -8.67
C LYS A 13 -14.95 -8.63 -8.56
N GLU A 14 -15.96 -8.77 -7.71
CA GLU A 14 -16.91 -7.68 -7.43
C GLU A 14 -16.19 -6.45 -6.83
N ALA A 15 -15.26 -6.69 -5.90
CA ALA A 15 -14.43 -5.62 -5.33
C ALA A 15 -13.52 -4.96 -6.37
N ASP A 16 -12.91 -5.75 -7.26
CA ASP A 16 -12.08 -5.27 -8.37
C ASP A 16 -12.84 -4.31 -9.30
N GLU A 17 -14.05 -4.69 -9.70
CA GLU A 17 -14.90 -3.85 -10.55
C GLU A 17 -15.22 -2.51 -9.89
N LEU A 18 -15.53 -2.52 -8.59
CA LEU A 18 -15.76 -1.30 -7.83
C LEU A 18 -14.50 -0.43 -7.73
N ILE A 19 -13.35 -1.03 -7.41
CA ILE A 19 -12.08 -0.32 -7.26
C ILE A 19 -11.65 0.29 -8.60
N CYS A 20 -11.65 -0.51 -9.66
CA CYS A 20 -11.34 -0.04 -11.01
C CYS A 20 -12.22 1.14 -11.44
N ARG A 21 -13.52 1.09 -11.11
CA ARG A 21 -14.44 2.21 -11.38
C ARG A 21 -14.00 3.46 -10.61
N ARG A 22 -13.74 3.36 -9.30
CA ARG A 22 -13.35 4.51 -8.47
C ARG A 22 -12.00 5.10 -8.86
N LEU A 23 -11.03 4.26 -9.22
CA LEU A 23 -9.73 4.71 -9.72
C LEU A 23 -9.88 5.49 -11.02
N ARG A 24 -10.72 5.01 -11.95
CA ARG A 24 -11.03 5.71 -13.20
C ARG A 24 -11.74 7.05 -12.96
N GLU A 25 -12.75 7.07 -12.09
CA GLU A 25 -13.46 8.30 -11.68
C GLU A 25 -12.49 9.33 -11.08
N SER A 26 -11.49 8.85 -10.32
CA SER A 26 -10.45 9.68 -9.69
C SER A 26 -9.28 10.02 -10.61
N ARG A 27 -9.30 9.57 -11.88
CA ARG A 27 -8.20 9.72 -12.86
C ARG A 27 -6.86 9.15 -12.37
N LEU A 28 -6.90 8.12 -11.54
CA LEU A 28 -5.71 7.41 -11.07
C LEU A 28 -5.45 6.20 -11.95
N ASN A 29 -4.21 6.10 -12.46
CA ASN A 29 -3.75 4.93 -13.21
C ASN A 29 -2.72 4.17 -12.37
N VAL A 30 -3.21 3.25 -11.55
CA VAL A 30 -2.40 2.46 -10.62
C VAL A 30 -2.72 0.98 -10.78
N SER A 31 -1.71 0.13 -10.61
CA SER A 31 -1.93 -1.32 -10.43
C SER A 31 -2.38 -1.60 -9.00
N HIS A 32 -3.24 -2.59 -8.83
CA HIS A 32 -3.76 -2.97 -7.52
C HIS A 32 -3.71 -4.48 -7.32
N ILE A 33 -3.64 -4.87 -6.06
CA ILE A 33 -3.50 -6.25 -5.62
C ILE A 33 -4.56 -6.48 -4.54
N LEU A 34 -5.47 -7.40 -4.77
CA LEU A 34 -6.48 -7.84 -3.80
C LEU A 34 -6.13 -9.25 -3.35
N ALA A 35 -5.90 -9.41 -2.06
CA ALA A 35 -5.51 -10.67 -1.46
C ALA A 35 -6.41 -11.01 -0.26
N VAL A 36 -6.83 -12.28 -0.18
CA VAL A 36 -7.50 -12.84 1.00
C VAL A 36 -6.68 -14.04 1.46
N VAL A 37 -6.33 -14.06 2.74
CA VAL A 37 -5.70 -15.20 3.40
C VAL A 37 -6.78 -16.05 4.05
N THR A 38 -6.90 -17.31 3.64
CA THR A 38 -7.86 -18.26 4.22
C THR A 38 -7.31 -18.87 5.52
N PRO A 39 -8.17 -19.46 6.38
CA PRO A 39 -7.72 -20.05 7.65
C PRO A 39 -6.67 -21.16 7.51
N ASP A 40 -6.65 -21.87 6.38
CA ASP A 40 -5.64 -22.87 6.03
C ASP A 40 -4.35 -22.26 5.43
N ARG A 41 -4.18 -20.95 5.59
CA ARG A 41 -3.01 -20.17 5.14
C ARG A 41 -2.80 -20.16 3.62
N ARG A 42 -3.84 -20.46 2.83
CA ARG A 42 -3.80 -20.22 1.38
C ARG A 42 -4.10 -18.75 1.08
N VAL A 43 -3.54 -18.26 -0.03
CA VAL A 43 -3.79 -16.91 -0.51
C VAL A 43 -4.63 -16.99 -1.78
N VAL A 44 -5.79 -16.34 -1.77
CA VAL A 44 -6.60 -16.09 -2.97
C VAL A 44 -6.29 -14.68 -3.43
N LEU A 45 -5.72 -14.57 -4.62
CA LEU A 45 -5.25 -13.31 -5.20
C LEU A 45 -6.07 -12.95 -6.45
N HIS A 46 -6.39 -11.66 -6.57
CA HIS A 46 -6.90 -11.02 -7.79
C HIS A 46 -6.15 -9.72 -8.03
N THR A 47 -5.58 -9.53 -9.22
CA THR A 47 -4.70 -8.38 -9.50
C THR A 47 -4.62 -8.08 -10.99
N ASN A 48 -4.39 -6.81 -11.34
CA ASN A 48 -4.02 -6.37 -12.68
C ASN A 48 -2.51 -6.06 -12.80
N ALA A 49 -1.72 -6.31 -11.76
CA ALA A 49 -0.29 -6.08 -11.75
C ALA A 49 0.46 -7.13 -12.60
N SER A 50 1.56 -6.73 -13.22
CA SER A 50 2.42 -7.64 -13.96
C SER A 50 3.22 -8.56 -13.01
N PRO A 51 3.72 -9.71 -13.49
CA PRO A 51 4.54 -10.62 -12.67
C PRO A 51 5.76 -9.96 -12.03
N ASP A 52 6.40 -9.02 -12.72
CA ASP A 52 7.58 -8.31 -12.19
C ASP A 52 7.20 -7.36 -11.06
N VAL A 53 6.06 -6.67 -11.16
CA VAL A 53 5.52 -5.84 -10.08
C VAL A 53 5.16 -6.70 -8.88
N LEU A 54 4.57 -7.88 -9.08
CA LEU A 54 4.26 -8.81 -7.99
C LEU A 54 5.53 -9.32 -7.29
N ARG A 55 6.60 -9.59 -8.04
CA ARG A 55 7.88 -10.00 -7.46
C ARG A 55 8.46 -8.90 -6.58
N TRP A 56 8.51 -7.67 -7.09
CA TRP A 56 8.98 -6.51 -6.32
C TRP A 56 8.12 -6.26 -5.08
N PHE A 57 6.79 -6.30 -5.22
CA PHE A 57 5.86 -6.15 -4.09
C PHE A 57 6.05 -7.24 -3.04
N GLY A 58 6.36 -8.47 -3.46
CA GLY A 58 6.68 -9.57 -2.53
C GLY A 58 7.94 -9.31 -1.70
N GLU A 59 8.98 -8.68 -2.26
CA GLU A 59 10.15 -8.27 -1.49
C GLU A 59 9.82 -7.14 -0.50
N ASP A 60 8.97 -6.20 -0.90
CA ASP A 60 8.50 -5.12 -0.02
C ASP A 60 7.71 -5.67 1.17
N LEU A 61 6.81 -6.64 0.94
CA LEU A 61 6.09 -7.33 2.01
C LEU A 61 7.02 -8.05 3.01
N LYS A 62 8.15 -8.61 2.54
CA LYS A 62 9.14 -9.22 3.46
C LYS A 62 9.81 -8.17 4.33
N SER A 63 10.17 -7.02 3.76
CA SER A 63 10.75 -5.90 4.52
C SER A 63 9.77 -5.41 5.57
N ILE A 64 8.51 -5.15 5.18
CA ILE A 64 7.46 -4.71 6.11
C ILE A 64 7.25 -5.74 7.22
N ALA A 65 7.25 -7.04 6.91
CA ALA A 65 7.11 -8.08 7.92
C ALA A 65 8.28 -8.07 8.93
N GLN A 66 9.51 -7.82 8.47
CA GLN A 66 10.67 -7.66 9.35
C GLN A 66 10.51 -6.45 10.27
N ASP A 67 10.05 -5.32 9.74
CA ASP A 67 9.83 -4.08 10.51
C ASP A 67 8.75 -4.26 11.58
N ILE A 68 7.66 -4.95 11.25
CA ILE A 68 6.58 -5.25 12.22
C ILE A 68 7.05 -6.24 13.31
N THR A 69 7.95 -7.15 12.95
CA THR A 69 8.47 -8.17 13.89
C THR A 69 9.66 -7.66 14.70
N ALA A 70 10.27 -6.54 14.28
CA ALA A 70 11.38 -5.95 14.99
C ALA A 70 10.91 -5.50 16.38
N PRO A 71 11.59 -5.91 17.47
CA PRO A 71 11.25 -5.41 18.80
C PRO A 71 11.40 -3.88 18.79
N THR A 72 10.32 -3.16 19.13
CA THR A 72 10.36 -1.73 19.37
C THR A 72 11.40 -1.47 20.43
N THR A 73 12.60 -1.04 20.03
CA THR A 73 13.65 -0.72 20.99
C THR A 73 13.13 0.50 21.75
N PRO A 74 12.85 0.42 23.06
CA PRO A 74 12.36 1.56 23.80
C PRO A 74 13.54 2.53 23.94
N GLY A 75 13.65 3.50 23.03
CA GLY A 75 14.74 4.45 23.05
C GLY A 75 14.89 5.40 21.86
N THR A 76 14.29 5.13 20.69
CA THR A 76 14.50 6.02 19.52
C THR A 76 13.21 6.73 19.13
N ILE A 77 13.02 7.90 19.73
CA ILE A 77 12.13 8.95 19.26
C ILE A 77 12.68 9.55 17.96
N ALA A 78 11.91 9.33 16.88
CA ALA A 78 11.73 10.16 15.66
C ALA A 78 12.88 10.36 14.65
N PRO A 79 12.54 10.37 13.35
CA PRO A 79 12.93 11.45 12.45
C PRO A 79 11.84 12.54 12.47
N LYS A 80 12.27 13.74 12.84
CA LYS A 80 11.55 15.02 12.78
C LYS A 80 10.78 15.18 11.47
N LEU A 81 9.47 15.36 11.59
CA LEU A 81 8.67 16.15 10.65
C LEU A 81 8.99 17.63 10.90
N GLY A 82 9.59 18.29 9.90
CA GLY A 82 9.64 19.76 9.82
C GLY A 82 11.04 20.37 10.00
N ASP A 83 11.67 20.73 8.88
CA ASP A 83 12.49 21.94 8.76
C ASP A 83 12.48 22.40 7.29
N THR A 84 11.30 22.82 6.80
CA THR A 84 11.21 23.66 5.60
C THR A 84 11.55 25.09 6.02
N THR A 85 12.82 25.46 5.95
CA THR A 85 13.24 26.86 6.09
C THR A 85 12.94 27.60 4.78
N ALA A 86 11.76 28.24 4.73
CA ALA A 86 11.49 29.30 3.76
C ALA A 86 12.21 30.60 4.20
N PRO A 87 12.86 31.35 3.29
CA PRO A 87 13.52 32.59 3.66
C PRO A 87 12.49 33.69 3.96
N LYS A 88 12.62 34.32 5.14
CA LYS A 88 11.83 35.50 5.50
C LYS A 88 12.24 36.69 4.63
N SER A 89 11.31 37.11 3.77
CA SER A 89 11.26 38.44 3.16
C SER A 89 11.15 39.51 4.25
N GLY A 90 12.23 40.25 4.50
CA GLY A 90 12.25 41.47 5.31
C GLY A 90 12.51 42.69 4.44
N GLY A 91 11.56 43.63 4.41
CA GLY A 91 11.62 44.90 3.68
C GLY A 91 12.56 45.96 4.30
N PRO A 92 12.55 47.19 3.77
CA PRO A 92 13.75 48.01 3.54
C PRO A 92 14.02 49.07 4.61
N THR A 93 15.29 49.51 4.79
CA THR A 93 15.63 50.94 4.97
C THR A 93 17.15 51.25 4.90
N ARG A 94 17.46 52.22 4.02
CA ARG A 94 18.42 53.35 4.08
C ARG A 94 19.72 53.26 4.91
N HIS A 95 20.83 53.57 4.23
CA HIS A 95 21.65 54.76 4.52
C HIS A 95 22.25 55.31 3.24
#